data_AF-A0A554IR77-F1
#
_entry.id   AF-A0A554IR77-F1
#
_cell.length_a   1.000
_cell.length_b   1.000
_cell.length_c   1.000
_cell.angle_alpha   90.00
_cell.angle_beta   90.00
_cell.angle_gamma   90.00
#
_symmetry.space_group_name_H-M   'P 1'
#
loop_
_entity.id
_entity.type
_entity.pdbx_description
1 polymer ?
#
loop_
_entity_poly.entity_id
_entity_poly.type
_entity_poly.pdbx_seq_one_letter_code
_entity_poly.pdbx_strand_id
1 'polypeptide(L)'
;MLTFTSLGGSSIRVTGAGKIVIVFPTEGMKMPDRDFIALLPVPQESPTVHLISWPGEYNEAGISIKGVGHVEGQQVSYVLQAENLTIAFLSRPLQDWSDKQLEMVGDIDVLVIPAFDAKLVQKLVDEFDPRVLVLTVSDGAESEAVLKQIGAHGERVDEYKLKGSLPAEGRETVVLVK
;
A
#
# COMPACT_ATOMS: atom_id res chain seq x y z
N MET A 1 6.60 -5.10 15.28
CA MET A 1 6.91 -5.90 14.06
C MET A 1 5.70 -5.87 13.16
N LEU A 2 5.84 -5.29 11.97
CA LEU A 2 4.77 -5.21 10.98
C LEU A 2 4.71 -6.46 10.10
N THR A 3 3.51 -6.96 9.85
CA THR A 3 3.24 -8.09 8.96
C THR A 3 2.26 -7.66 7.89
N PHE A 4 2.64 -7.87 6.63
CA PHE A 4 1.86 -7.61 5.43
C PHE A 4 1.38 -8.94 4.87
N THR A 5 0.07 -9.15 4.84
CA THR A 5 -0.53 -10.37 4.29
C THR A 5 -1.34 -10.00 3.06
N SER A 6 -1.09 -10.68 1.95
CA SER A 6 -1.91 -10.54 0.75
C SER A 6 -3.32 -11.05 1.01
N LEU A 7 -4.32 -10.29 0.59
CA LEU A 7 -5.72 -10.69 0.65
C LEU A 7 -6.30 -10.98 -0.74
N GLY A 8 -5.49 -10.84 -1.79
CA GLY A 8 -5.86 -10.99 -3.20
C GLY A 8 -6.02 -9.64 -3.89
N GLY A 9 -5.67 -9.57 -5.18
CA GLY A 9 -5.73 -8.32 -5.93
C GLY A 9 -4.76 -7.26 -5.39
N SER A 10 -5.30 -6.09 -5.03
CA SER A 10 -4.57 -5.00 -4.35
C SER A 10 -4.86 -4.93 -2.86
N SER A 11 -5.62 -5.90 -2.33
CA SER A 11 -6.03 -5.91 -0.92
C SER A 11 -4.89 -6.43 -0.04
N ILE A 12 -4.53 -5.67 0.99
CA ILE A 12 -3.50 -6.06 1.96
C ILE A 12 -4.02 -5.92 3.38
N ARG A 13 -3.67 -6.90 4.21
CA ARG A 13 -3.80 -6.78 5.66
C ARG A 13 -2.45 -6.43 6.27
N VAL A 14 -2.42 -5.37 7.05
CA VAL A 14 -1.28 -4.98 7.87
C VAL A 14 -1.62 -5.26 9.33
N THR A 15 -0.74 -5.97 10.02
CA THR A 15 -0.84 -6.21 11.46
C THR A 15 0.46 -5.84 12.16
N GLY A 16 0.39 -5.54 13.46
CA GLY A 16 1.55 -5.12 14.26
C GLY A 16 1.61 -3.63 14.59
N ALA A 17 0.73 -2.81 14.00
CA ALA A 17 0.63 -1.36 14.26
C ALA A 17 -0.29 -0.99 15.45
N GLY A 18 -0.64 -1.95 16.32
CA GLY A 18 -1.61 -1.75 17.43
C GLY A 18 -3.07 -2.04 17.07
N LYS A 19 -3.47 -1.83 15.80
CA LYS A 19 -4.74 -2.32 15.21
C LYS A 19 -4.48 -3.08 13.92
N ILE A 20 -5.48 -3.81 13.42
CA ILE A 20 -5.45 -4.43 12.10
C ILE A 20 -5.83 -3.36 11.06
N VAL A 21 -4.97 -3.11 10.08
CA VAL A 21 -5.30 -2.20 8.97
C VAL A 21 -5.55 -3.03 7.71
N ILE A 22 -6.70 -2.86 7.10
CA ILE A 22 -7.10 -3.53 5.86
C ILE A 22 -7.13 -2.48 4.77
N VAL A 23 -6.21 -2.60 3.82
CA VAL A 23 -6.07 -1.66 2.71
C VAL A 23 -6.73 -2.24 1.49
N PHE A 24 -7.57 -1.43 0.84
CA PHE A 24 -8.31 -1.74 -0.38
C PHE A 24 -9.10 -3.05 -0.32
N PRO A 25 -9.97 -3.25 0.69
CA PRO A 25 -10.77 -4.47 0.77
C PRO A 25 -11.65 -4.64 -0.48
N THR A 26 -11.75 -5.87 -0.97
CA THR A 26 -12.67 -6.26 -2.04
C THR A 26 -14.08 -6.50 -1.52
N GLU A 27 -15.08 -6.30 -2.38
CA GLU A 27 -16.48 -6.62 -2.06
C GLU A 27 -16.64 -8.09 -1.66
N GLY A 28 -17.44 -8.34 -0.63
CA GLY A 28 -17.66 -9.68 -0.09
C GLY A 28 -16.55 -10.20 0.84
N MET A 29 -15.49 -9.41 1.08
CA MET A 29 -14.45 -9.79 2.01
C MET A 29 -14.96 -9.77 3.46
N LYS A 30 -14.70 -10.85 4.21
CA LYS A 30 -15.02 -10.92 5.63
C LYS A 30 -14.04 -10.04 6.43
N MET A 31 -14.56 -8.96 7.00
CA MET A 31 -13.81 -8.10 7.92
C MET A 31 -13.64 -8.77 9.29
N PRO A 32 -12.58 -8.41 10.04
CA PRO A 32 -12.42 -8.82 11.43
C PRO A 32 -13.60 -8.34 12.27
N ASP A 33 -13.98 -9.11 13.28
CA ASP A 33 -15.11 -8.75 14.15
C ASP A 33 -14.84 -7.48 14.99
N ARG A 34 -13.58 -7.17 15.34
CA ARG A 34 -13.18 -5.99 16.15
C ARG A 34 -11.76 -5.49 15.82
N ASP A 35 -11.46 -4.27 16.26
CA ASP A 35 -10.11 -3.66 16.29
C ASP A 35 -9.41 -3.55 14.93
N PHE A 36 -10.18 -3.22 13.89
CA PHE A 36 -9.66 -2.97 12.55
C PHE A 36 -9.93 -1.55 12.05
N ILE A 37 -9.21 -1.16 11.01
CA ILE A 37 -9.41 0.04 10.21
C ILE A 37 -9.39 -0.39 8.74
N ALA A 38 -10.41 -0.05 7.97
CA ALA A 38 -10.46 -0.32 6.53
C ALA A 38 -10.18 0.96 5.74
N LEU A 39 -9.27 0.91 4.77
CA LEU A 39 -8.92 2.01 3.88
C LEU A 39 -9.47 1.73 2.48
N LEU A 40 -10.46 2.49 2.04
CA LEU A 40 -11.09 2.30 0.73
C LEU A 40 -10.42 3.13 -0.36
N PRO A 41 -10.21 2.57 -1.56
CA PRO A 41 -9.59 3.29 -2.68
C PRO A 41 -10.50 4.35 -3.29
N VAL A 42 -11.80 4.30 -3.01
CA VAL A 42 -12.83 5.20 -3.54
C VAL A 42 -13.66 5.73 -2.36
N PRO A 43 -13.92 7.06 -2.30
CA PRO A 43 -14.73 7.65 -1.26
C PRO A 43 -16.17 7.10 -1.30
N GLN A 44 -16.72 6.81 -0.13
CA GLN A 44 -18.12 6.47 0.03
C GLN A 44 -18.87 7.62 0.70
N GLU A 45 -20.11 7.84 0.26
CA GLU A 45 -20.97 8.92 0.78
C GLU A 45 -21.44 8.66 2.22
N SER A 46 -21.50 7.38 2.63
CA SER A 46 -21.92 6.99 3.98
C SER A 46 -20.70 6.62 4.84
N PRO A 47 -20.38 7.42 5.87
CA PRO A 47 -19.30 7.09 6.79
C PRO A 47 -19.66 5.81 7.56
N THR A 48 -18.84 4.78 7.39
CA THR A 48 -18.98 3.53 8.14
C THR A 48 -17.99 3.53 9.30
N VAL A 49 -18.41 3.03 10.46
CA VAL A 49 -17.52 2.91 11.62
C VAL A 49 -16.33 2.03 11.25
N HIS A 50 -15.10 2.45 11.63
CA HIS A 50 -13.84 1.79 11.28
C HIS A 50 -13.40 1.92 9.82
N LEU A 51 -14.04 2.77 9.01
CA LEU A 51 -13.72 2.92 7.60
C LEU A 51 -13.25 4.33 7.27
N ILE A 52 -12.15 4.41 6.52
CA ILE A 52 -11.60 5.64 5.97
C ILE A 52 -11.66 5.52 4.45
N SER A 53 -12.35 6.43 3.80
CA SER A 53 -12.50 6.45 2.34
C SER A 53 -12.14 7.77 1.68
N TRP A 54 -12.00 8.84 2.47
CA TRP A 54 -11.81 10.20 1.97
C TRP A 54 -10.35 10.63 2.14
N PRO A 55 -9.82 11.48 1.23
CA PRO A 55 -8.51 12.07 1.41
C PRO A 55 -8.49 12.96 2.66
N GLY A 56 -7.37 12.98 3.36
CA GLY A 56 -7.23 13.70 4.64
C GLY A 56 -6.24 13.04 5.59
N GLU A 57 -6.04 13.65 6.75
CA GLU A 57 -5.17 13.11 7.80
C GLU A 57 -6.02 12.56 8.94
N TYR A 58 -5.74 11.33 9.33
CA TYR A 58 -6.46 10.58 10.34
C TYR A 58 -5.45 10.03 11.36
N ASN A 59 -5.83 10.00 12.63
CA ASN A 59 -5.03 9.34 13.66
C ASN A 59 -5.92 8.38 14.43
N GLU A 60 -5.71 7.09 14.21
CA GLU A 60 -6.51 6.04 14.80
C GLU A 60 -5.62 5.16 15.66
N ALA A 61 -5.86 5.16 16.98
CA ALA A 61 -5.10 4.36 17.95
C ALA A 61 -3.56 4.56 17.88
N GLY A 62 -3.11 5.78 17.58
CA GLY A 62 -1.69 6.11 17.46
C GLY A 62 -1.07 5.78 16.09
N ILE A 63 -1.88 5.32 15.14
CA ILE A 63 -1.48 5.13 13.74
C ILE A 63 -1.87 6.40 12.98
N SER A 64 -0.86 7.12 12.46
CA SER A 64 -1.10 8.26 11.57
C SER A 64 -1.36 7.73 10.15
N ILE A 65 -2.49 8.11 9.57
CA ILE A 65 -2.94 7.68 8.25
C ILE A 65 -3.21 8.94 7.43
N LYS A 66 -2.63 9.03 6.24
CA LYS A 66 -2.78 10.15 5.32
C LYS A 66 -3.35 9.66 4.00
N GLY A 67 -4.59 10.03 3.71
CA GLY A 67 -5.25 9.79 2.44
C GLY A 67 -4.88 10.88 1.43
N VAL A 68 -4.22 10.48 0.34
CA VAL A 68 -3.88 11.34 -0.80
C VAL A 68 -4.94 11.14 -1.87
N GLY A 69 -5.66 12.22 -2.19
CA GLY A 69 -6.69 12.22 -3.22
C GLY A 69 -6.08 12.33 -4.62
N HIS A 70 -6.55 11.49 -5.53
CA HIS A 70 -6.31 11.52 -6.97
C HIS A 70 -7.64 11.76 -7.69
N VAL A 71 -7.55 12.21 -8.96
CA VAL A 71 -8.73 12.43 -9.82
C VAL A 71 -9.79 13.27 -9.10
N GLU A 72 -9.39 14.46 -8.62
CA GLU A 72 -10.27 15.38 -7.88
C GLU A 72 -10.90 14.78 -6.61
N GLY A 73 -10.24 13.77 -6.01
CA GLY A 73 -10.68 13.11 -4.78
C GLY A 73 -11.56 11.88 -4.99
N GLN A 74 -11.83 11.48 -6.24
CA GLN A 74 -12.59 10.27 -6.57
C GLN A 74 -11.82 8.98 -6.32
N GLN A 75 -10.51 9.09 -6.13
CA GLN A 75 -9.64 7.98 -5.78
C GLN A 75 -8.70 8.40 -4.64
N VAL A 76 -8.39 7.49 -3.73
CA VAL A 76 -7.55 7.77 -2.57
C VAL A 76 -6.46 6.71 -2.44
N SER A 77 -5.21 7.16 -2.36
CA SER A 77 -4.07 6.37 -1.91
C SER A 77 -3.78 6.68 -0.45
N TYR A 78 -3.17 5.76 0.29
CA TYR A 78 -2.96 5.97 1.72
C TYR A 78 -1.50 5.83 2.10
N VAL A 79 -1.06 6.70 2.99
CA VAL A 79 0.25 6.61 3.64
C VAL A 79 0.03 6.37 5.12
N LEU A 80 0.61 5.32 5.64
CA LEU A 80 0.49 4.89 7.02
C LEU A 80 1.84 5.04 7.69
N GLN A 81 1.86 5.73 8.81
CA GLN A 81 3.06 5.85 9.64
C GLN A 81 2.88 5.00 10.89
N ALA A 82 3.67 3.94 11.00
CA ALA A 82 3.66 3.03 12.15
C ALA A 82 5.06 2.52 12.47
N GLU A 83 5.37 2.34 13.76
CA GLU A 83 6.69 1.89 14.23
C GLU A 83 7.87 2.72 13.66
N ASN A 84 7.67 4.03 13.47
CA ASN A 84 8.65 4.95 12.89
C ASN A 84 9.02 4.65 11.42
N LEU A 85 8.13 3.96 10.70
CA LEU A 85 8.21 3.67 9.27
C LEU A 85 7.06 4.34 8.53
N THR A 86 7.34 4.86 7.35
CA THR A 86 6.35 5.41 6.42
C THR A 86 6.04 4.41 5.33
N ILE A 87 4.77 4.00 5.24
CA ILE A 87 4.31 2.93 4.34
C ILE A 87 3.26 3.51 3.42
N ALA A 88 3.50 3.53 2.12
CA ALA A 88 2.53 4.01 1.14
C ALA A 88 1.81 2.86 0.44
N PHE A 89 0.52 3.01 0.25
CA PHE A 89 -0.36 2.09 -0.45
C PHE A 89 -1.02 2.82 -1.61
N LEU A 90 -0.68 2.39 -2.82
CA LEU A 90 -1.21 2.99 -4.04
C LEU A 90 -2.48 2.28 -4.51
N SER A 91 -3.54 3.05 -4.70
CA SER A 91 -4.81 2.52 -5.21
C SER A 91 -4.77 2.26 -6.71
N ARG A 92 -5.60 1.31 -7.15
CA ARG A 92 -5.82 1.02 -8.57
C ARG A 92 -7.03 1.84 -9.08
N PRO A 93 -6.99 2.38 -10.32
CA PRO A 93 -5.87 2.39 -11.28
C PRO A 93 -4.71 3.27 -10.81
N LEU A 94 -3.47 2.87 -11.11
CA LEU A 94 -2.31 3.70 -10.79
C LEU A 94 -2.41 5.05 -11.49
N GLN A 95 -2.04 6.10 -10.77
CA GLN A 95 -2.02 7.48 -11.26
C GLN A 95 -0.60 8.02 -11.11
N ASP A 96 -0.22 8.95 -11.98
CA ASP A 96 0.95 9.78 -11.76
C ASP A 96 0.74 10.66 -10.52
N TRP A 97 1.79 10.74 -9.69
CA TRP A 97 1.81 11.63 -8.54
C TRP A 97 2.41 12.96 -8.95
N SER A 98 1.73 14.05 -8.61
CA SER A 98 2.28 15.40 -8.81
C SER A 98 3.40 15.67 -7.81
N ASP A 99 4.35 16.56 -8.12
CA ASP A 99 5.43 16.96 -7.21
C ASP A 99 4.89 17.35 -5.82
N LYS A 100 3.78 18.10 -5.78
CA LYS A 100 3.11 18.46 -4.53
C LYS A 100 2.66 17.24 -3.70
N GLN A 101 2.17 16.19 -4.35
CA GLN A 101 1.74 14.98 -3.66
C GLN A 101 2.95 14.20 -3.13
N LEU A 102 4.03 14.13 -3.91
CA LEU A 102 5.31 13.54 -3.49
C LEU A 102 5.89 14.29 -2.28
N GLU A 103 5.98 15.63 -2.36
CA GLU A 103 6.44 16.49 -1.26
C GLU A 103 5.57 16.37 -0.01
N MET A 104 4.24 16.22 -0.19
CA MET A 104 3.31 16.04 0.93
C MET A 104 3.49 14.70 1.65
N VAL A 105 3.87 13.64 0.94
CA VAL A 105 4.12 12.33 1.54
C VAL A 105 5.52 12.24 2.12
N GLY A 106 6.50 12.86 1.46
CA GLY A 106 7.89 12.81 1.86
C GLY A 106 8.51 11.45 1.58
N ASP A 107 9.45 11.07 2.45
CA ASP A 107 10.24 9.85 2.32
C ASP A 107 9.41 8.61 2.69
N ILE A 108 9.46 7.57 1.86
CA ILE A 108 8.71 6.33 2.03
C ILE A 108 9.67 5.18 2.26
N ASP A 109 9.56 4.54 3.42
CA ASP A 109 10.34 3.35 3.72
C ASP A 109 9.82 2.12 2.96
N VAL A 110 8.49 1.96 2.90
CA VAL A 110 7.84 0.80 2.29
C VAL A 110 6.80 1.26 1.28
N LEU A 111 7.01 0.95 0.01
CA LEU A 111 6.03 1.21 -1.06
C LEU A 111 5.29 -0.07 -1.40
N VAL A 112 3.97 -0.04 -1.21
CA VAL A 112 3.07 -1.07 -1.67
C VAL A 112 2.38 -0.61 -2.94
N ILE A 113 2.66 -1.31 -4.04
CA ILE A 113 2.13 -0.97 -5.35
C ILE A 113 1.56 -2.21 -6.06
N PRO A 114 0.37 -2.12 -6.69
CA PRO A 114 -0.11 -3.17 -7.55
C PRO A 114 0.79 -3.34 -8.78
N ALA A 115 1.06 -4.59 -9.14
CA ALA A 115 1.81 -4.94 -10.35
C ALA A 115 0.94 -4.77 -11.60
N PHE A 116 0.64 -3.51 -11.92
CA PHE A 116 -0.18 -3.07 -13.04
C PHE A 116 0.53 -1.91 -13.75
N ASP A 117 0.57 -1.89 -15.08
CA ASP A 117 1.32 -0.90 -15.87
C ASP A 117 2.81 -0.76 -15.48
N ALA A 118 3.66 -1.56 -16.13
CA ALA A 118 5.08 -1.67 -15.79
C ALA A 118 5.87 -0.35 -15.91
N LYS A 119 5.47 0.55 -16.82
CA LYS A 119 6.10 1.86 -16.99
C LYS A 119 5.76 2.78 -15.82
N LEU A 120 4.49 2.85 -15.45
CA LEU A 120 4.05 3.71 -14.36
C LEU A 120 4.58 3.20 -13.01
N VAL A 121 4.60 1.89 -12.80
CA VAL A 121 5.23 1.28 -11.61
C VAL A 121 6.70 1.66 -11.54
N GLN A 122 7.46 1.49 -12.62
CA GLN A 122 8.88 1.86 -12.63
C GLN A 122 9.08 3.34 -12.32
N LYS A 123 8.27 4.21 -12.90
CA LYS A 123 8.34 5.66 -12.65
C LYS A 123 8.10 5.98 -11.17
N LEU A 124 7.01 5.49 -10.60
CA LEU A 124 6.67 5.75 -9.19
C LEU A 124 7.73 5.19 -8.24
N VAL A 125 8.28 4.02 -8.56
CA VAL A 125 9.36 3.39 -7.80
C VAL A 125 10.67 4.20 -7.86
N ASP A 126 10.94 4.89 -8.98
CA ASP A 126 12.08 5.79 -9.13
C ASP A 126 11.85 7.12 -8.38
N GLU A 127 10.63 7.66 -8.44
CA GLU A 127 10.26 8.93 -7.78
C GLU A 127 10.22 8.81 -6.25
N PHE A 128 9.74 7.69 -5.72
CA PHE A 128 9.64 7.47 -4.27
C PHE A 128 10.90 6.88 -3.63
N ASP A 129 11.80 6.30 -4.44
CA ASP A 129 12.98 5.55 -4.01
C ASP A 129 12.82 4.74 -2.70
N PRO A 130 11.84 3.82 -2.61
CA PRO A 130 11.55 3.14 -1.36
C PRO A 130 12.65 2.14 -1.00
N ARG A 131 12.87 1.96 0.31
CA ARG A 131 13.79 0.94 0.85
C ARG A 131 13.24 -0.48 0.69
N VAL A 132 11.93 -0.63 0.82
CA VAL A 132 11.22 -1.90 0.60
C VAL A 132 10.10 -1.68 -0.43
N LEU A 133 10.12 -2.46 -1.50
CA LEU A 133 9.10 -2.48 -2.52
C LEU A 133 8.26 -3.75 -2.38
N VAL A 134 6.97 -3.59 -2.09
CA VAL A 134 6.00 -4.68 -1.98
C VAL A 134 5.07 -4.61 -3.18
N LEU A 135 5.12 -5.65 -4.01
CA LEU A 135 4.30 -5.73 -5.22
C LEU A 135 3.14 -6.67 -4.97
N THR A 136 1.91 -6.18 -5.09
CA THR A 136 0.73 -7.06 -5.09
C THR A 136 0.47 -7.53 -6.51
N VAL A 137 0.66 -8.83 -6.76
CA VAL A 137 0.39 -9.42 -8.06
C VAL A 137 -0.99 -10.06 -8.06
N SER A 138 -1.70 -9.91 -9.17
CA SER A 138 -2.89 -10.70 -9.49
C SER A 138 -2.48 -11.69 -10.58
N ASP A 139 -3.10 -12.87 -10.63
CA ASP A 139 -2.78 -13.86 -11.65
C ASP A 139 -2.97 -13.27 -13.07
N GLY A 140 -1.88 -13.16 -13.85
CA GLY A 140 -1.92 -12.52 -15.17
C GLY A 140 -0.56 -12.15 -15.77
N ALA A 141 -0.53 -12.06 -17.11
CA ALA A 141 0.68 -11.74 -17.89
C ALA A 141 1.21 -10.31 -17.64
N GLU A 142 0.34 -9.37 -17.25
CA GLU A 142 0.71 -7.99 -16.95
C GLU A 142 1.62 -7.89 -15.73
N SER A 143 1.34 -8.67 -14.69
CA SER A 143 2.15 -8.68 -13.47
C SER A 143 3.55 -9.24 -13.72
N GLU A 144 3.70 -10.24 -14.60
CA GLU A 144 5.02 -10.76 -14.99
C GLU A 144 5.85 -9.75 -15.80
N ALA A 145 5.20 -8.93 -16.64
CA ALA A 145 5.88 -7.85 -17.36
C ALA A 145 6.43 -6.79 -16.38
N VAL A 146 5.64 -6.41 -15.37
CA VAL A 146 6.04 -5.48 -14.31
C VAL A 146 7.25 -6.03 -13.53
N LEU A 147 7.17 -7.29 -13.09
CA LEU A 147 8.26 -7.96 -12.36
C LEU A 147 9.57 -7.97 -13.16
N LYS A 148 9.50 -8.27 -14.46
CA LYS A 148 10.68 -8.24 -15.34
C LYS A 148 11.26 -6.85 -15.50
N GLN A 149 10.40 -5.84 -15.66
CA GLN A 149 10.83 -4.46 -15.91
C GLN A 149 11.54 -3.84 -14.70
N ILE A 150 11.03 -4.11 -13.49
CA ILE A 150 11.62 -3.59 -12.25
C ILE A 150 12.76 -4.48 -11.71
N GLY A 151 13.08 -5.59 -12.40
CA GLY A 151 14.10 -6.53 -11.95
C GLY A 151 13.73 -7.27 -10.66
N ALA A 152 12.44 -7.37 -10.35
CA ALA A 152 11.96 -8.06 -9.16
C ALA A 152 12.11 -9.58 -9.32
N HIS A 153 13.22 -10.10 -8.82
CA HIS A 153 13.43 -11.54 -8.56
C HIS A 153 12.98 -11.93 -7.14
N GLY A 154 12.15 -11.09 -6.51
CA GLY A 154 11.72 -11.23 -5.12
C GLY A 154 11.02 -12.55 -4.83
N GLU A 155 11.12 -12.99 -3.58
CA GLU A 155 10.42 -14.18 -3.10
C GLU A 155 8.90 -13.97 -3.21
N ARG A 156 8.21 -14.93 -3.85
CA ARG A 156 6.76 -14.94 -3.95
C ARG A 156 6.18 -15.51 -2.66
N VAL A 157 5.59 -14.66 -1.83
CA VAL A 157 5.07 -15.04 -0.51
C VAL A 157 3.63 -14.54 -0.33
N ASP A 158 2.81 -15.24 0.45
CA ASP A 158 1.47 -14.76 0.84
C ASP A 158 1.55 -13.76 2.01
N GLU A 159 2.63 -13.85 2.79
CA GLU A 159 2.87 -13.05 3.99
C GLU A 159 4.34 -12.60 4.06
N TYR A 160 4.53 -11.30 4.28
CA TYR A 160 5.83 -10.68 4.50
C TYR A 160 5.91 -10.05 5.89
N LYS A 161 6.93 -10.41 6.66
CA LYS A 161 7.18 -9.91 8.01
C LYS A 161 8.38 -9.00 8.00
N LEU A 162 8.16 -7.72 8.21
CA LEU A 162 9.22 -6.73 8.31
C LEU A 162 9.88 -6.85 9.69
N LYS A 163 11.00 -7.58 9.74
CA LYS A 163 11.82 -7.75 10.95
C LYS A 163 12.74 -6.53 11.10
N GLY A 164 12.79 -5.97 12.30
CA GLY A 164 13.33 -4.65 12.62
C GLY A 164 14.78 -4.42 12.16
N SER A 165 14.90 -3.92 10.93
CA SER A 165 15.79 -2.87 10.42
C SER A 165 15.57 -2.86 8.91
N LEU A 166 15.24 -1.71 8.32
CA LEU A 166 15.19 -1.59 6.86
C LEU A 166 16.58 -1.93 6.28
N PRO A 167 16.64 -2.42 5.03
CA PRO A 167 17.92 -2.68 4.37
C PRO A 167 18.81 -1.42 4.44
N ALA A 168 20.02 -1.59 4.97
CA ALA A 168 21.00 -0.49 5.12
C ALA A 168 21.59 -0.09 3.77
N GLU A 169 21.64 -1.02 2.81
CA GLU A 169 22.11 -0.83 1.43
C GLU A 169 21.20 -1.62 0.46
N GLY A 170 20.76 -0.98 -0.61
CA GLY A 170 19.88 -1.57 -1.63
C GLY A 170 18.39 -1.51 -1.30
N ARG A 171 17.58 -2.02 -2.25
CA ARG A 171 16.11 -2.09 -2.17
C ARG A 171 15.67 -3.54 -2.03
N GLU A 172 14.93 -3.86 -0.97
CA GLU A 172 14.32 -5.18 -0.84
C GLU A 172 13.02 -5.23 -1.65
N THR A 173 12.88 -6.21 -2.54
CA THR A 173 11.67 -6.36 -3.34
C THR A 173 10.94 -7.64 -2.96
N VAL A 174 9.66 -7.52 -2.61
CA VAL A 174 8.81 -8.59 -2.14
C VAL A 174 7.60 -8.71 -3.06
N VAL A 175 7.29 -9.94 -3.48
CA VAL A 175 6.14 -10.19 -4.36
C VAL A 175 5.06 -10.90 -3.56
N LEU A 176 3.98 -10.19 -3.28
CA LEU A 176 2.83 -10.74 -2.57
C LEU A 176 1.87 -11.42 -3.54
N VAL A 177 1.77 -12.75 -3.44
CA VAL A 177 0.89 -13.62 -4.23
C VAL A 177 -0.24 -14.15 -3.37
N LYS A 178 -1.46 -14.16 -3.90
CA LYS A 178 -2.58 -14.90 -3.33
C LYS A 178 -3.47 -15.45 -4.43
#